data_AF-A0A3D1WCH3-F1
#
_entry.id   AF-A0A3D1WCH3-F1
#
_cell.length_a   1.000
_cell.length_b   1.000
_cell.length_c   1.000
_cell.angle_alpha   90.00
_cell.angle_beta   90.00
_cell.angle_gamma   90.00
#
_symmetry.space_group_name_H-M   'P 1'
#
loop_
_entity.id
_entity.type
_entity.pdbx_description
1 polymer ?
#
loop_
_entity_poly.entity_id
_entity_poly.type
_entity_poly.pdbx_seq_one_letter_code
_entity_poly.pdbx_strand_id
1 'polypeptide(L)'
;MVGGLTVSALSASQAKKLGAPSEQLTGVIDSAASLANVAASVATLKATDTPLQAAKKLLRGYEKTGIKLGPRTPLNVTIGGKRSFATARLPLDETKAIAKHFEVKLNEIVLATCAGALRRYFAKDKAALAKAMVSAVPASLRAPGDTSQNNQVTMMLINLATNIADPAKRIEAIKKSSEAAKMATGAMKGVMSSATSDLPTLGIPWLMSIITPLYKAAVATNRIPVVANVVISNIPGPPIPLYMAGAKMTAYYPVSIVTHGLALNITIHSYAGMLDYGFIAAKDEVPKLDKFAGMLRAAHEELRALAVRTEASTKVAKKVATRTPKVTLTTSKQTATATTKRAVKRTPSKTR
;
A
#
# COMPACT_ATOMS: atom_id res chain seq x y z
N MET A 1 16.10 18.60 38.53
CA MET A 1 15.20 17.43 38.70
C MET A 1 14.62 17.10 37.34
N VAL A 2 15.01 15.96 36.77
CA VAL A 2 14.58 15.48 35.45
C VAL A 2 13.36 14.59 35.68
N GLY A 3 12.18 15.05 35.28
CA GLY A 3 10.96 14.24 35.31
C GLY A 3 10.95 13.31 34.10
N GLY A 4 11.08 12.00 34.33
CA GLY A 4 10.99 11.00 33.28
C GLY A 4 9.56 10.90 32.74
N LEU A 5 9.40 11.06 31.42
CA LEU A 5 8.18 10.69 30.70
C LEU A 5 8.05 9.16 30.70
N THR A 6 7.25 8.62 31.61
CA THR A 6 6.78 7.24 31.56
C THR A 6 5.61 7.16 30.56
N VAL A 7 5.89 6.67 29.35
CA VAL A 7 4.85 6.23 28.43
C VAL A 7 4.28 4.92 28.98
N SER A 8 3.17 5.00 29.71
CA SER A 8 2.46 3.81 30.17
C SER A 8 1.87 3.07 28.98
N ALA A 9 2.52 1.97 28.58
CA ALA A 9 1.97 1.02 27.64
C ALA A 9 0.64 0.47 28.19
N LEU A 10 -0.43 0.47 27.38
CA LEU A 10 -1.66 -0.25 27.73
C LEU A 10 -1.31 -1.71 27.99
N SER A 11 -1.63 -2.20 29.18
CA SER A 11 -1.35 -3.61 29.51
C SER A 11 -2.25 -4.52 28.68
N ALA A 12 -1.76 -5.72 28.38
CA ALA A 12 -2.50 -6.74 27.64
C ALA A 12 -3.87 -7.07 28.28
N SER A 13 -4.08 -6.78 29.57
CA SER A 13 -5.36 -6.98 30.25
C SER A 13 -6.40 -5.89 29.92
N GLN A 14 -5.98 -4.65 29.64
CA GLN A 14 -6.88 -3.55 29.25
C GLN A 14 -7.35 -3.69 27.80
N ALA A 15 -6.47 -4.16 26.89
CA ALA A 15 -6.82 -4.39 25.50
C ALA A 15 -7.72 -5.62 25.28
N LYS A 16 -7.64 -6.64 26.13
CA LYS A 16 -8.54 -7.81 26.10
C LYS A 16 -10.00 -7.46 26.47
N LYS A 17 -10.21 -6.40 27.26
CA LYS A 17 -11.56 -5.87 27.58
C LYS A 17 -12.24 -5.15 26.40
N LEU A 18 -11.49 -4.78 25.35
CA LEU A 18 -11.99 -4.03 24.17
C LEU A 18 -12.27 -4.91 22.93
N GLY A 19 -12.17 -6.24 23.04
CA GLY A 19 -12.65 -7.17 22.01
C GLY A 19 -11.85 -7.22 20.70
N ALA A 20 -10.64 -6.65 20.65
CA ALA A 20 -9.80 -6.71 19.46
C ALA A 20 -9.17 -8.13 19.28
N PRO A 21 -9.19 -8.70 18.06
CA PRO A 21 -8.53 -9.97 17.78
C PRO A 21 -7.03 -9.91 18.09
N SER A 22 -6.47 -10.98 18.63
CA SER A 22 -5.09 -11.06 19.13
C SER A 22 -4.02 -10.71 18.08
N GLU A 23 -4.28 -10.92 16.79
CA GLU A 23 -3.39 -10.55 15.68
C GLU A 23 -3.34 -9.04 15.40
N GLN A 24 -4.39 -8.29 15.73
CA GLN A 24 -4.37 -6.82 15.66
C GLN A 24 -3.64 -6.23 16.86
N LEU A 25 -3.68 -6.90 18.02
CA LEU A 25 -2.95 -6.49 19.23
C LEU A 25 -1.42 -6.59 19.05
N THR A 26 -0.92 -7.65 18.42
CA THR A 26 0.52 -7.81 18.14
C THR A 26 1.03 -6.71 17.21
N GLY A 27 0.29 -6.36 16.17
CA GLY A 27 0.63 -5.24 15.27
C GLY A 27 0.62 -3.87 15.96
N VAL A 28 -0.26 -3.65 16.96
CA VAL A 28 -0.31 -2.43 17.77
C VAL A 28 0.90 -2.33 18.71
N ILE A 29 1.30 -3.45 19.33
CA ILE A 29 2.48 -3.52 20.20
C ILE A 29 3.77 -3.28 19.38
N ASP A 30 3.88 -3.88 18.20
CA ASP A 30 5.04 -3.71 17.31
C ASP A 30 5.13 -2.29 16.74
N SER A 31 3.99 -1.67 16.42
CA SER A 31 3.94 -0.28 15.93
C SER A 31 4.27 0.73 17.04
N ALA A 32 3.81 0.49 18.28
CA ALA A 32 4.16 1.33 19.43
C ALA A 32 5.65 1.20 19.80
N ALA A 33 6.21 -0.02 19.76
CA ALA A 33 7.63 -0.26 19.97
C ALA A 33 8.49 0.41 18.87
N SER A 34 8.04 0.34 17.62
CA SER A 34 8.65 1.01 16.47
C SER A 34 8.69 2.54 16.67
N LEU A 35 7.59 3.15 17.10
CA LEU A 35 7.54 4.59 17.39
C LEU A 35 8.39 4.99 18.60
N ALA A 36 8.41 4.16 19.65
CA ALA A 36 9.29 4.35 20.80
C ALA A 36 10.77 4.31 20.40
N ASN A 37 11.15 3.44 19.45
CA ASN A 37 12.53 3.35 18.95
C ASN A 37 12.96 4.60 18.16
N VAL A 38 12.08 5.19 17.36
CA VAL A 38 12.36 6.44 16.63
C VAL A 38 12.44 7.61 17.60
N ALA A 39 11.45 7.75 18.50
CA ALA A 39 11.42 8.81 19.51
C ALA A 39 12.63 8.73 20.46
N ALA A 40 12.99 7.52 20.92
CA ALA A 40 14.18 7.31 21.73
C ALA A 40 15.45 7.69 20.98
N SER A 41 15.53 7.41 19.68
CA SER A 41 16.71 7.75 18.88
C SER A 41 16.84 9.25 18.64
N VAL A 42 15.72 9.96 18.49
CA VAL A 42 15.68 11.44 18.50
C VAL A 42 16.11 11.98 19.87
N ALA A 43 15.65 11.38 20.97
CA ALA A 43 16.03 11.77 22.33
C ALA A 43 17.52 11.51 22.66
N THR A 44 18.19 10.62 21.91
CA THR A 44 19.65 10.39 22.04
C THR A 44 20.51 11.40 21.26
N LEU A 45 19.89 12.29 20.48
CA LEU A 45 20.59 13.36 19.79
C LEU A 45 21.04 14.43 20.80
N LYS A 46 22.31 14.83 20.70
CA LYS A 46 22.90 15.90 21.51
C LYS A 46 23.20 17.10 20.63
N ALA A 47 23.13 18.31 21.19
CA ALA A 47 23.50 19.55 20.49
C ALA A 47 24.93 19.53 19.91
N THR A 48 25.81 18.70 20.48
CA THR A 48 27.21 18.52 20.08
C THR A 48 27.44 17.37 19.09
N ASP A 49 26.40 16.62 18.71
CA ASP A 49 26.55 15.54 17.74
C ASP A 49 26.93 16.13 16.37
N THR A 50 27.98 15.59 15.77
CA THR A 50 28.25 15.87 14.35
C THR A 50 27.10 15.36 13.49
N PRO A 51 26.87 15.94 12.30
CA PRO A 51 25.76 15.50 11.46
C PRO A 51 25.79 13.99 11.16
N LEU A 52 26.99 13.42 10.95
CA LEU A 52 27.15 11.99 10.72
C LEU A 52 26.76 11.12 11.93
N GLN A 53 27.05 11.58 13.16
CA GLN A 53 26.67 10.89 14.39
C GLN A 53 25.16 10.93 14.60
N ALA A 54 24.53 12.09 14.36
CA ALA A 54 23.08 12.24 14.40
C ALA A 54 22.38 11.33 13.39
N ALA A 55 22.88 11.27 12.15
CA ALA A 55 22.37 10.39 11.10
C ALA A 55 22.45 8.91 11.51
N LYS A 56 23.58 8.45 12.06
CA LYS A 56 23.76 7.07 12.53
C LYS A 56 22.80 6.71 13.67
N LYS A 57 22.54 7.63 14.60
CA LYS A 57 21.59 7.41 15.70
C LYS A 57 20.16 7.29 15.18
N LEU A 58 19.74 8.20 14.29
CA LEU A 58 18.43 8.17 13.65
C LEU A 58 18.21 6.92 12.79
N LEU A 59 19.21 6.53 11.98
CA LEU A 59 19.18 5.31 11.18
C LEU A 59 19.03 4.04 12.04
N ARG A 60 19.75 3.95 13.17
CA ARG A 60 19.62 2.82 14.10
C ARG A 60 18.24 2.75 14.74
N GLY A 61 17.65 3.89 15.09
CA GLY A 61 16.26 3.96 15.56
C GLY A 61 15.27 3.48 14.53
N TYR A 62 15.49 3.91 13.28
CA TYR A 62 14.69 3.51 12.14
C TYR A 62 14.85 2.03 11.79
N GLU A 63 16.06 1.46 11.82
CA GLU A 63 16.28 0.02 11.59
C GLU A 63 15.52 -0.85 12.60
N LYS A 64 15.43 -0.38 13.85
CA LYS A 64 14.66 -1.03 14.93
C LYS A 64 13.13 -0.93 14.77
N THR A 65 12.64 -0.18 13.78
CA THR A 65 11.19 -0.11 13.46
C THR A 65 10.69 -1.28 12.63
N GLY A 66 11.59 -2.05 12.01
CA GLY A 66 11.22 -3.05 11.01
C GLY A 66 10.69 -2.47 9.69
N ILE A 67 10.61 -1.13 9.55
CA ILE A 67 10.21 -0.47 8.30
C ILE A 67 11.37 -0.62 7.31
N LYS A 68 11.16 -1.45 6.28
CA LYS A 68 12.17 -1.67 5.23
C LYS A 68 12.27 -0.43 4.34
N LEU A 69 13.42 0.25 4.39
CA LEU A 69 13.79 1.31 3.45
C LEU A 69 13.73 0.80 2.00
N GLY A 70 13.44 1.70 1.07
CA GLY A 70 13.37 1.36 -0.35
C GLY A 70 14.73 0.92 -0.90
N PRO A 71 14.79 -0.02 -1.87
CA PRO A 71 16.04 -0.36 -2.53
C PRO A 71 16.57 0.85 -3.31
N ARG A 72 17.89 0.93 -3.50
CA ARG A 72 18.43 1.89 -4.49
C ARG A 72 17.96 1.50 -5.89
N THR A 73 17.40 2.46 -6.61
CA THR A 73 16.96 2.31 -8.01
C THR A 73 17.46 3.51 -8.82
N PRO A 74 17.38 3.47 -10.17
CA PRO A 74 17.66 4.64 -11.01
C PRO A 74 16.80 5.88 -10.68
N LEU A 75 15.72 5.74 -9.90
CA LEU A 75 14.92 6.89 -9.42
C LEU A 75 15.58 7.63 -8.23
N ASN A 76 16.60 7.04 -7.59
CA ASN A 76 17.18 7.53 -6.36
C ASN A 76 18.56 8.15 -6.57
N VAL A 77 18.62 9.10 -7.49
CA VAL A 77 19.87 9.73 -7.92
C VAL A 77 19.81 11.25 -7.76
N THR A 78 20.98 11.87 -7.80
CA THR A 78 21.10 13.33 -7.93
C THR A 78 20.59 13.75 -9.31
N ILE A 79 19.44 14.44 -9.33
CA ILE A 79 18.82 14.93 -10.57
C ILE A 79 19.43 16.26 -11.07
N GLY A 80 19.47 16.45 -12.40
CA GLY A 80 19.84 17.72 -13.04
C GLY A 80 18.74 18.79 -13.02
N GLY A 81 18.80 19.78 -13.91
CA GLY A 81 17.81 20.89 -14.01
C GLY A 81 16.64 20.65 -14.96
N LYS A 82 16.75 19.70 -15.90
CA LYS A 82 15.72 19.45 -16.93
C LYS A 82 14.54 18.65 -16.39
N ARG A 83 13.32 19.04 -16.76
CA ARG A 83 12.08 18.34 -16.36
C ARG A 83 11.32 17.84 -17.58
N SER A 84 10.62 16.73 -17.40
CA SER A 84 9.65 16.21 -18.36
C SER A 84 8.32 16.01 -17.66
N PHE A 85 7.23 16.36 -18.34
CA PHE A 85 5.88 16.19 -17.85
C PHE A 85 5.06 15.34 -18.83
N ALA A 86 4.28 14.40 -18.31
CA ALA A 86 3.35 13.60 -19.09
C ALA A 86 2.06 13.40 -18.30
N THR A 87 0.99 13.04 -19.01
CA THR A 87 -0.32 12.86 -18.41
C THR A 87 -0.97 11.54 -18.81
N ALA A 88 -1.82 11.02 -17.94
CA ALA A 88 -2.73 9.93 -18.26
C ALA A 88 -4.09 10.19 -17.62
N ARG A 89 -5.12 9.59 -18.20
CA ARG A 89 -6.49 9.71 -17.73
C ARG A 89 -7.14 8.35 -17.71
N LEU A 90 -7.74 7.97 -16.60
CA LEU A 90 -8.43 6.69 -16.40
C LEU A 90 -9.85 6.92 -15.86
N PRO A 91 -10.85 6.11 -16.24
CA PRO A 91 -12.20 6.22 -15.69
C PRO A 91 -12.22 5.86 -14.20
N LEU A 92 -12.82 6.73 -13.37
CA LEU A 92 -12.89 6.52 -11.92
C LEU A 92 -13.82 5.37 -11.56
N ASP A 93 -14.93 5.23 -12.27
CA ASP A 93 -15.90 4.16 -12.11
C ASP A 93 -15.29 2.78 -12.43
N GLU A 94 -14.53 2.67 -13.53
CA GLU A 94 -13.78 1.48 -13.89
C GLU A 94 -12.76 1.12 -12.81
N THR A 95 -12.01 2.10 -12.31
CA THR A 95 -11.05 1.90 -11.22
C THR A 95 -11.74 1.45 -9.92
N LYS A 96 -12.92 2.00 -9.60
CA LYS A 96 -13.73 1.58 -8.46
C LYS A 96 -14.30 0.17 -8.63
N ALA A 97 -14.68 -0.22 -9.85
CA ALA A 97 -15.16 -1.57 -10.15
C ALA A 97 -14.04 -2.60 -9.93
N ILE A 98 -12.81 -2.30 -10.39
CA ILE A 98 -11.63 -3.12 -10.12
C ILE A 98 -11.39 -3.22 -8.60
N ALA A 99 -11.46 -2.10 -7.88
CA ALA A 99 -11.26 -2.10 -6.43
C ALA A 99 -12.28 -3.00 -5.71
N LYS A 100 -13.55 -2.94 -6.12
CA LYS A 100 -14.61 -3.80 -5.61
C LYS A 100 -14.34 -5.28 -5.92
N HIS A 101 -13.90 -5.60 -7.14
CA HIS A 101 -13.58 -6.98 -7.54
C HIS A 101 -12.49 -7.61 -6.66
N PHE A 102 -11.44 -6.86 -6.34
CA PHE A 102 -10.33 -7.33 -5.51
C PHE A 102 -10.55 -7.10 -4.00
N GLU A 103 -11.71 -6.60 -3.58
CA GLU A 103 -12.03 -6.28 -2.18
C GLU A 103 -10.96 -5.38 -1.51
N VAL A 104 -10.53 -4.34 -2.24
CA VAL A 104 -9.57 -3.33 -1.80
C VAL A 104 -10.16 -1.92 -1.97
N LYS A 105 -9.51 -0.89 -1.40
CA LYS A 105 -9.97 0.49 -1.62
C LYS A 105 -9.38 1.02 -2.93
N LEU A 106 -9.93 2.15 -3.38
CA LEU A 106 -9.50 2.84 -4.61
C LEU A 106 -7.99 3.13 -4.61
N ASN A 107 -7.44 3.54 -3.46
CA ASN A 107 -6.04 3.91 -3.33
C ASN A 107 -5.09 2.72 -3.63
N GLU A 108 -5.45 1.51 -3.21
CA GLU A 108 -4.65 0.31 -3.47
C GLU A 108 -4.63 -0.04 -4.97
N ILE A 109 -5.72 0.18 -5.71
CA ILE A 109 -5.74 0.02 -7.17
C ILE A 109 -4.92 1.10 -7.87
N VAL A 110 -4.97 2.35 -7.41
CA VAL A 110 -4.12 3.44 -7.94
C VAL A 110 -2.65 3.06 -7.76
N LEU A 111 -2.25 2.62 -6.56
CA LEU A 111 -0.90 2.18 -6.27
C LEU A 111 -0.49 0.95 -7.10
N ALA A 112 -1.37 -0.04 -7.24
CA ALA A 112 -1.11 -1.24 -8.04
C ALA A 112 -0.95 -0.92 -9.54
N THR A 113 -1.71 0.05 -10.05
CA THR A 113 -1.61 0.55 -11.42
C THR A 113 -0.26 1.24 -11.65
N CYS A 114 0.15 2.13 -10.73
CA CYS A 114 1.48 2.76 -10.75
C CYS A 114 2.61 1.72 -10.64
N ALA A 115 2.47 0.73 -9.76
CA ALA A 115 3.44 -0.35 -9.61
C ALA A 115 3.57 -1.19 -10.89
N GLY A 116 2.44 -1.48 -11.56
CA GLY A 116 2.44 -2.13 -12.87
C GLY A 116 3.14 -1.30 -13.95
N ALA A 117 2.92 0.02 -13.97
CA ALA A 117 3.61 0.93 -14.88
C ALA A 117 5.12 0.94 -14.63
N LEU A 118 5.56 1.04 -13.36
CA LEU A 118 6.96 0.98 -12.97
C LEU A 118 7.61 -0.36 -13.36
N ARG A 119 6.90 -1.48 -13.17
CA ARG A 119 7.38 -2.80 -13.63
C ARG A 119 7.58 -2.85 -15.13
N ARG A 120 6.65 -2.28 -15.92
CA ARG A 120 6.77 -2.21 -17.39
C ARG A 120 7.91 -1.31 -17.81
N TYR A 121 8.10 -0.19 -17.12
CA TYR A 121 9.17 0.77 -17.39
C TYR A 121 10.55 0.17 -17.12
N PHE A 122 10.73 -0.50 -15.97
CA PHE A 122 11.98 -1.17 -15.59
C PHE A 122 12.07 -2.63 -16.07
N ALA A 123 11.24 -3.06 -17.02
CA ALA A 123 11.21 -4.47 -17.46
C ALA A 123 12.57 -4.97 -18.00
N LYS A 124 13.38 -4.07 -18.58
CA LYS A 124 14.73 -4.36 -19.07
C LYS A 124 15.80 -4.29 -17.98
N ASP A 125 15.51 -3.65 -16.85
CA ASP A 125 16.41 -3.50 -15.71
C ASP A 125 15.94 -4.43 -14.57
N LYS A 126 16.37 -5.69 -14.64
CA LYS A 126 16.03 -6.70 -13.63
C LYS A 126 16.56 -6.33 -12.24
N ALA A 127 17.65 -5.57 -12.15
CA ALA A 127 18.23 -5.15 -10.88
C ALA A 127 17.30 -4.16 -10.16
N ALA A 128 16.69 -3.21 -10.90
CA ALA A 128 15.70 -2.28 -10.36
C ALA A 128 14.42 -2.97 -9.82
N LEU A 129 14.10 -4.17 -10.31
CA LEU A 129 12.93 -4.96 -9.89
C LEU A 129 13.27 -6.12 -8.94
N ALA A 130 14.54 -6.32 -8.58
CA ALA A 130 14.97 -7.40 -7.68
C ALA A 130 14.38 -7.27 -6.27
N LYS A 131 14.18 -6.03 -5.82
CA LYS A 131 13.53 -5.68 -4.56
C LYS A 131 12.32 -4.80 -4.84
N ALA A 132 11.33 -4.89 -3.96
CA ALA A 132 10.13 -4.07 -4.10
C ALA A 132 10.43 -2.59 -3.85
N MET A 133 9.99 -1.73 -4.76
CA MET A 133 10.05 -0.28 -4.59
C MET A 133 9.07 0.17 -3.49
N VAL A 134 9.42 1.25 -2.80
CA VAL A 134 8.63 1.88 -1.75
C VAL A 134 8.12 3.24 -2.25
N SER A 135 6.84 3.48 -2.09
CA SER A 135 6.20 4.77 -2.36
C SER A 135 6.04 5.57 -1.08
N ALA A 136 6.38 6.85 -1.15
CA ALA A 136 5.93 7.85 -0.18
C ALA A 136 4.52 8.31 -0.59
N VAL A 137 3.55 8.10 0.31
CA VAL A 137 2.14 8.43 0.09
C VAL A 137 1.66 9.37 1.19
N PRO A 138 1.29 10.62 0.85
CA PRO A 138 0.74 11.56 1.82
C PRO A 138 -0.57 11.02 2.42
N ALA A 139 -0.71 11.08 3.74
CA ALA A 139 -1.94 10.80 4.47
C ALA A 139 -2.38 12.05 5.25
N SER A 140 -3.67 12.33 5.25
CA SER A 140 -4.22 13.39 6.09
C SER A 140 -4.26 12.93 7.55
N LEU A 141 -3.74 13.76 8.45
CA LEU A 141 -3.88 13.61 9.90
C LEU A 141 -5.16 14.26 10.44
N ARG A 142 -5.98 14.92 9.60
CA ARG A 142 -7.18 15.64 10.04
C ARG A 142 -8.17 14.72 10.75
N ALA A 143 -8.78 15.23 11.82
CA ALA A 143 -9.93 14.57 12.44
C ALA A 143 -11.19 14.80 11.59
N PRO A 144 -12.18 13.88 11.60
CA PRO A 144 -13.46 14.13 10.96
C PRO A 144 -14.09 15.43 11.50
N GLY A 145 -14.45 16.36 10.61
CA GLY A 145 -15.07 17.65 10.97
C GLY A 145 -14.13 18.85 11.10
N ASP A 146 -12.82 18.69 10.94
CA ASP A 146 -11.85 19.79 10.99
C ASP A 146 -11.80 20.57 9.66
N THR A 147 -12.20 21.85 9.68
CA THR A 147 -12.22 22.79 8.55
C THR A 147 -10.96 23.68 8.47
N SER A 148 -9.98 23.47 9.34
CA SER A 148 -8.78 24.30 9.39
C SER A 148 -7.92 24.17 8.12
N GLN A 149 -7.48 25.31 7.58
CA GLN A 149 -6.51 25.36 6.48
C GLN A 149 -5.08 25.22 7.01
N ASN A 150 -4.75 24.03 7.54
CA ASN A 150 -3.40 23.67 7.95
C ASN A 150 -2.91 22.39 7.24
N ASN A 151 -1.61 22.29 6.99
CA ASN A 151 -0.96 21.16 6.34
C ASN A 151 -0.71 20.03 7.35
N GLN A 152 -1.78 19.39 7.82
CA GLN A 152 -1.73 18.22 8.69
C GLN A 152 -1.50 16.95 7.85
N VAL A 153 -0.32 16.84 7.21
CA VAL A 153 0.01 15.74 6.30
C VAL A 153 1.19 14.95 6.86
N THR A 154 1.03 13.64 6.98
CA THR A 154 2.11 12.70 7.30
C THR A 154 2.42 11.86 6.07
N MET A 155 3.64 11.33 5.98
CA MET A 155 4.05 10.52 4.84
C MET A 155 4.05 9.05 5.23
N MET A 156 3.17 8.27 4.60
CA MET A 156 3.16 6.80 4.73
C MET A 156 4.13 6.18 3.74
N LEU A 157 4.90 5.19 4.18
CA LEU A 157 5.73 4.39 3.29
C LEU A 157 5.00 3.09 2.94
N ILE A 158 4.68 2.92 1.66
CA ILE A 158 3.96 1.76 1.16
C ILE A 158 4.84 1.00 0.19
N ASN A 159 5.02 -0.29 0.46
CA ASN A 159 5.68 -1.21 -0.46
C ASN A 159 4.78 -1.45 -1.69
N LEU A 160 5.29 -1.12 -2.87
CA LEU A 160 4.58 -1.25 -4.14
C LEU A 160 4.62 -2.67 -4.73
N ALA A 161 5.31 -3.61 -4.07
CA ALA A 161 5.46 -4.99 -4.51
C ALA A 161 5.88 -5.11 -5.99
N THR A 162 6.74 -4.18 -6.46
CA THR A 162 7.20 -4.14 -7.85
C THR A 162 8.07 -5.33 -8.23
N ASN A 163 8.52 -6.15 -7.29
CA ASN A 163 9.17 -7.42 -7.56
C ASN A 163 8.18 -8.56 -7.90
N ILE A 164 6.88 -8.41 -7.56
CA ILE A 164 5.84 -9.42 -7.83
C ILE A 164 5.28 -9.25 -9.25
N ALA A 165 5.46 -10.28 -10.07
CA ALA A 165 4.96 -10.30 -11.45
C ALA A 165 3.45 -10.41 -11.53
N ASP A 166 2.87 -11.34 -10.77
CA ASP A 166 1.44 -11.58 -10.73
C ASP A 166 0.69 -10.34 -10.21
N PRO A 167 -0.19 -9.72 -11.01
CA PRO A 167 -0.93 -8.52 -10.64
C PRO A 167 -1.90 -8.70 -9.46
N ALA A 168 -2.53 -9.88 -9.31
CA ALA A 168 -3.44 -10.13 -8.20
C ALA A 168 -2.67 -10.27 -6.88
N LYS A 169 -1.56 -11.03 -6.88
CA LYS A 169 -0.66 -11.13 -5.71
C LYS A 169 -0.03 -9.79 -5.36
N ARG A 170 0.25 -8.94 -6.37
CA ARG A 170 0.77 -7.59 -6.17
C ARG A 170 -0.26 -6.70 -5.47
N ILE A 171 -1.53 -6.73 -5.86
CA ILE A 171 -2.61 -5.99 -5.17
C ILE A 171 -2.71 -6.42 -3.71
N GLU A 172 -2.70 -7.72 -3.44
CA GLU A 172 -2.77 -8.25 -2.06
C GLU A 172 -1.59 -7.79 -1.20
N ALA A 173 -0.37 -7.83 -1.74
CA ALA A 173 0.82 -7.35 -1.05
C ALA A 173 0.78 -5.84 -0.77
N ILE A 174 0.29 -5.05 -1.73
CA ILE A 174 0.09 -3.60 -1.55
C ILE A 174 -0.98 -3.32 -0.49
N LYS A 175 -2.09 -4.06 -0.49
CA LYS A 175 -3.14 -3.95 0.52
C LYS A 175 -2.57 -4.15 1.93
N LYS A 176 -1.86 -5.27 2.15
CA LYS A 176 -1.21 -5.58 3.44
C LYS A 176 -0.23 -4.48 3.85
N SER A 177 0.58 -3.98 2.92
CA SER A 177 1.51 -2.88 3.21
C SER A 177 0.80 -1.57 3.54
N SER A 178 -0.32 -1.26 2.87
CA SER A 178 -1.06 -0.03 3.12
C SER A 178 -1.80 -0.07 4.46
N GLU A 179 -2.36 -1.21 4.84
CA GLU A 179 -3.00 -1.41 6.14
C GLU A 179 -1.97 -1.27 7.28
N ALA A 180 -0.81 -1.90 7.17
CA ALA A 180 0.28 -1.75 8.13
C ALA A 180 0.74 -0.28 8.27
N ALA A 181 0.93 0.42 7.15
CA ALA A 181 1.34 1.82 7.16
C ALA A 181 0.29 2.74 7.81
N LYS A 182 -1.01 2.50 7.55
CA LYS A 182 -2.11 3.26 8.17
C LYS A 182 -2.19 3.02 9.68
N MET A 183 -1.99 1.79 10.14
CA MET A 183 -1.97 1.48 11.58
C MET A 183 -0.81 2.18 12.29
N ALA A 184 0.41 2.11 11.74
CA ALA A 184 1.58 2.81 12.27
C ALA A 184 1.35 4.33 12.33
N THR A 185 0.71 4.89 11.29
CA THR A 185 0.38 6.31 11.21
C THR A 185 -0.70 6.72 12.21
N GLY A 186 -1.72 5.89 12.41
CA GLY A 186 -2.78 6.12 13.40
C GLY A 186 -2.22 6.12 14.84
N ALA A 187 -1.31 5.19 15.14
CA ALA A 187 -0.58 5.18 16.41
C ALA A 187 0.28 6.45 16.57
N MET A 188 0.92 6.90 15.48
CA MET A 188 1.70 8.14 15.48
C MET A 188 0.84 9.39 15.69
N LYS A 189 -0.40 9.43 15.19
CA LYS A 189 -1.34 10.53 15.46
C LYS A 189 -1.60 10.67 16.97
N GLY A 190 -1.74 9.56 17.70
CA GLY A 190 -1.89 9.58 19.16
C GLY A 190 -0.70 10.18 19.90
N VAL A 191 0.52 9.86 19.46
CA VAL A 191 1.78 10.33 20.10
C VAL A 191 2.16 11.75 19.65
N MET A 192 1.92 12.09 18.38
CA MET A 192 2.27 13.38 17.82
C MET A 192 1.31 14.46 18.31
N SER A 193 0.03 14.16 18.52
CA SER A 193 -0.92 15.09 19.17
C SER A 193 -0.47 15.50 20.58
N SER A 194 0.24 14.63 21.30
CA SER A 194 0.84 14.95 22.60
C SER A 194 2.22 15.61 22.53
N ALA A 195 2.92 15.53 21.39
CA ALA A 195 4.28 16.05 21.21
C ALA A 195 4.34 17.37 20.43
N THR A 196 3.32 17.68 19.60
CA THR A 196 3.25 18.91 18.81
C THR A 196 2.69 20.10 19.58
N SER A 197 2.14 19.90 20.78
CA SER A 197 1.80 20.99 21.69
C SER A 197 3.03 21.63 22.35
N ASP A 198 4.16 20.90 22.44
CA ASP A 198 5.33 21.35 23.22
C ASP A 198 6.69 21.24 22.50
N LEU A 199 6.75 20.89 21.20
CA LEU A 199 8.01 21.01 20.46
C LEU A 199 8.26 22.48 20.13
N PRO A 200 9.21 23.17 20.78
CA PRO A 200 9.39 24.59 20.60
C PRO A 200 9.88 24.83 19.17
N THR A 201 9.31 25.84 18.52
CA THR A 201 9.69 26.40 17.21
C THR A 201 11.21 26.68 17.08
N LEU A 202 11.95 26.69 18.20
CA LEU A 202 13.40 26.82 18.32
C LEU A 202 14.21 25.57 17.90
N GLY A 203 13.61 24.38 17.82
CA GLY A 203 14.32 23.15 17.42
C GLY A 203 14.53 23.00 15.90
N ILE A 204 13.74 23.72 15.10
CA ILE A 204 13.72 23.60 13.63
C ILE A 204 15.02 24.12 12.99
N PRO A 205 15.57 25.29 13.36
CA PRO A 205 16.83 25.77 12.80
C PRO A 205 18.03 24.85 13.11
N TRP A 206 18.09 24.30 14.32
CA TRP A 206 19.15 23.38 14.74
C TRP A 206 19.03 22.01 14.04
N LEU A 207 17.82 21.48 13.88
CA LEU A 207 17.62 20.26 13.10
C LEU A 207 17.97 20.47 11.61
N MET A 208 17.64 21.63 11.05
CA MET A 208 17.99 21.98 9.67
C MET A 208 19.50 22.16 9.47
N SER A 209 20.24 22.68 10.45
CA SER A 209 21.71 22.80 10.37
C SER A 209 22.43 21.44 10.37
N ILE A 210 21.79 20.41 10.92
CA ILE A 210 22.26 19.01 10.87
C ILE A 210 21.87 18.36 9.53
N ILE A 211 20.61 18.51 9.11
CA ILE A 211 20.08 17.86 7.88
C ILE A 211 20.75 18.42 6.62
N THR A 212 21.00 19.73 6.56
CA THR A 212 21.52 20.40 5.36
C THR A 212 22.89 19.87 4.90
N PRO A 213 23.95 19.81 5.74
CA PRO A 213 25.26 19.29 5.32
C PRO A 213 25.21 17.79 5.01
N LEU A 214 24.39 17.00 5.71
CA LEU A 214 24.17 15.58 5.38
C LEU A 214 23.53 15.41 4.01
N TYR A 215 22.50 16.20 3.72
CA TYR A 215 21.82 16.19 2.44
C TYR A 215 22.79 16.60 1.33
N LYS A 216 23.56 17.68 1.51
CA LYS A 216 24.60 18.11 0.55
C LYS A 216 25.64 17.02 0.30
N ALA A 217 26.18 16.40 1.35
CA ALA A 217 27.16 15.32 1.21
C ALA A 217 26.56 14.09 0.50
N ALA A 218 25.31 13.75 0.83
CA ALA A 218 24.61 12.64 0.21
C ALA A 218 24.27 12.89 -1.27
N VAL A 219 23.93 14.13 -1.62
CA VAL A 219 23.74 14.57 -3.01
C VAL A 219 25.07 14.53 -3.78
N ALA A 220 26.14 15.06 -3.20
CA ALA A 220 27.47 15.10 -3.82
C ALA A 220 28.04 13.70 -4.06
N THR A 221 27.73 12.74 -3.19
CA THR A 221 28.22 11.35 -3.29
C THR A 221 27.22 10.39 -3.94
N ASN A 222 26.06 10.87 -4.36
CA ASN A 222 24.91 10.05 -4.80
C ASN A 222 24.49 8.99 -3.75
N ARG A 223 24.81 9.23 -2.46
CA ARG A 223 24.52 8.37 -1.30
C ARG A 223 23.30 8.81 -0.49
N ILE A 224 22.32 9.43 -1.14
CA ILE A 224 21.03 9.82 -0.51
C ILE A 224 20.38 8.60 0.15
N PRO A 225 20.03 8.65 1.45
CA PRO A 225 19.27 7.58 2.10
C PRO A 225 17.94 7.36 1.38
N VAL A 226 17.69 6.14 0.92
CA VAL A 226 16.49 5.83 0.13
C VAL A 226 15.32 5.56 1.06
N VAL A 227 14.64 6.63 1.47
CA VAL A 227 13.41 6.52 2.28
C VAL A 227 12.25 6.04 1.40
N ALA A 228 12.17 6.53 0.16
CA ALA A 228 11.22 6.08 -0.86
C ALA A 228 11.85 6.15 -2.27
N ASN A 229 11.29 5.41 -3.21
CA ASN A 229 11.68 5.40 -4.62
C ASN A 229 10.89 6.40 -5.45
N VAL A 230 9.62 6.60 -5.09
CA VAL A 230 8.66 7.43 -5.83
C VAL A 230 7.69 8.06 -4.84
N VAL A 231 7.18 9.25 -5.18
CA VAL A 231 6.05 9.85 -4.48
C VAL A 231 4.79 9.58 -5.28
N ILE A 232 3.75 9.06 -4.62
CA ILE A 232 2.43 8.85 -5.22
C ILE A 232 1.41 9.55 -4.33
N SER A 233 0.81 10.62 -4.85
CA SER A 233 -0.23 11.40 -4.15
C SER A 233 -1.56 11.27 -4.88
N ASN A 234 -2.64 11.01 -4.16
CA ASN A 234 -3.99 10.90 -4.72
C ASN A 234 -4.93 11.86 -4.00
N ILE A 235 -5.34 12.91 -4.72
CA ILE A 235 -6.11 14.04 -4.20
C ILE A 235 -7.56 13.92 -4.70
N PRO A 236 -8.55 13.81 -3.80
CA PRO A 236 -9.93 13.85 -4.21
C PRO A 236 -10.28 15.25 -4.72
N GLY A 237 -10.84 15.31 -5.92
CA GLY A 237 -11.39 16.53 -6.52
C GLY A 237 -12.89 16.45 -6.78
N PRO A 238 -13.47 17.50 -7.39
CA PRO A 238 -14.91 17.65 -7.49
C PRO A 238 -15.52 16.62 -8.45
N PRO A 239 -16.67 16.00 -8.08
CA PRO A 239 -17.35 15.03 -8.93
C PRO A 239 -18.13 15.68 -10.08
N ILE A 240 -18.31 17.00 -10.04
CA ILE A 240 -19.04 17.78 -11.04
C ILE A 240 -18.07 18.52 -11.98
N PRO A 241 -18.43 18.73 -13.25
CA PRO A 241 -17.65 19.58 -14.15
C PRO A 241 -17.60 21.03 -13.67
N LEU A 242 -16.43 21.65 -13.77
CA LEU A 242 -16.23 23.07 -13.50
C LEU A 242 -16.12 23.87 -14.80
N TYR A 243 -16.43 25.16 -14.71
CA TYR A 243 -16.42 26.10 -15.83
C TYR A 243 -15.69 27.38 -15.45
N MET A 244 -15.00 27.99 -16.40
CA MET A 244 -14.39 29.31 -16.27
C MET A 244 -14.87 30.18 -17.44
N ALA A 245 -15.61 31.25 -17.16
CA ALA A 245 -16.19 32.15 -18.18
C ALA A 245 -16.93 31.39 -19.31
N GLY A 246 -17.70 30.35 -18.96
CA GLY A 246 -18.42 29.49 -19.91
C GLY A 246 -17.60 28.35 -20.52
N ALA A 247 -16.26 28.36 -20.42
CA ALA A 247 -15.42 27.27 -20.89
C ALA A 247 -15.40 26.11 -19.89
N LYS A 248 -15.75 24.90 -20.36
CA LYS A 248 -15.73 23.68 -19.53
C LYS A 248 -14.30 23.20 -19.29
N MET A 249 -13.91 23.02 -18.04
CA MET A 249 -12.64 22.36 -17.72
C MET A 249 -12.73 20.88 -18.11
N THR A 250 -11.88 20.45 -19.04
CA THR A 250 -11.93 19.10 -19.61
C THR A 250 -11.12 18.09 -18.80
N ALA A 251 -10.02 18.51 -18.16
CA ALA A 251 -9.16 17.70 -17.30
C ALA A 251 -8.40 18.58 -16.30
N TYR A 252 -7.92 17.98 -15.21
CA TYR A 252 -7.07 18.63 -14.20
C TYR A 252 -5.81 17.78 -13.97
N TYR A 253 -4.66 18.16 -14.52
CA TYR A 253 -3.41 17.42 -14.34
C TYR A 253 -2.49 18.12 -13.34
N PRO A 254 -2.29 17.57 -12.13
CA PRO A 254 -1.43 18.19 -11.13
C PRO A 254 0.04 18.08 -11.52
N VAL A 255 0.79 19.17 -11.32
CA VAL A 255 2.25 19.22 -11.52
C VAL A 255 2.91 19.33 -10.15
N SER A 256 3.61 18.28 -9.74
CA SER A 256 4.31 18.25 -8.45
C SER A 256 5.81 18.56 -8.62
N ILE A 257 6.61 18.20 -7.63
CA ILE A 257 8.04 18.52 -7.56
C ILE A 257 8.85 17.22 -7.47
N VAL A 258 9.96 17.19 -8.22
CA VAL A 258 11.03 16.20 -8.07
C VAL A 258 12.21 16.81 -7.33
N THR A 259 12.88 16.00 -6.54
CA THR A 259 14.04 16.41 -5.72
C THR A 259 15.15 15.38 -5.85
N HIS A 260 16.36 15.70 -5.42
CA HIS A 260 17.44 14.71 -5.44
C HIS A 260 17.05 13.49 -4.61
N GLY A 261 17.23 12.30 -5.19
CA GLY A 261 16.79 11.03 -4.62
C GLY A 261 15.35 10.63 -4.96
N LEU A 262 14.57 11.49 -5.62
CA LEU A 262 13.20 11.24 -6.07
C LEU A 262 13.00 11.79 -7.49
N ALA A 263 13.52 11.06 -8.47
CA ALA A 263 13.52 11.49 -9.88
C ALA A 263 12.16 11.41 -10.57
N LEU A 264 11.16 10.78 -9.94
CA LEU A 264 9.79 10.66 -10.44
C LEU A 264 8.79 10.98 -9.33
N ASN A 265 7.79 11.79 -9.66
CA ASN A 265 6.63 12.05 -8.82
C ASN A 265 5.35 11.86 -9.64
N ILE A 266 4.40 11.14 -9.05
CA ILE A 266 3.11 10.81 -9.63
C ILE A 266 2.04 11.46 -8.74
N THR A 267 1.31 12.42 -9.29
CA THR A 267 0.18 13.03 -8.57
C THR A 267 -1.10 12.76 -9.35
N ILE A 268 -2.12 12.32 -8.64
CA ILE A 268 -3.43 11.97 -9.16
C ILE A 268 -4.44 12.95 -8.59
N HIS A 269 -5.33 13.44 -9.43
CA HIS A 269 -6.48 14.22 -9.03
C HIS A 269 -7.76 13.61 -9.62
N SER A 270 -8.78 13.35 -8.80
CA SER A 270 -10.06 12.88 -9.33
C SER A 270 -10.91 14.07 -9.79
N TYR A 271 -11.34 14.10 -11.04
CA TYR A 271 -12.15 15.19 -11.57
C TYR A 271 -13.25 14.68 -12.51
N ALA A 272 -14.50 15.06 -12.24
CA ALA A 272 -15.66 14.80 -13.12
C ALA A 272 -15.74 13.35 -13.63
N GLY A 273 -15.61 12.37 -12.74
CA GLY A 273 -15.69 10.94 -13.07
C GLY A 273 -14.40 10.32 -13.62
N MET A 274 -13.30 11.07 -13.66
CA MET A 274 -12.01 10.61 -14.16
C MET A 274 -10.93 10.72 -13.08
N LEU A 275 -9.89 9.90 -13.21
CA LEU A 275 -8.62 10.04 -12.50
C LEU A 275 -7.59 10.62 -13.46
N ASP A 276 -7.19 11.86 -13.19
CA ASP A 276 -6.21 12.60 -13.97
C ASP A 276 -4.83 12.46 -13.31
N TYR A 277 -3.92 11.78 -14.00
CA TYR A 277 -2.54 11.54 -13.55
C TYR A 277 -1.61 12.57 -14.16
N GLY A 278 -0.87 13.28 -13.32
CA GLY A 278 0.29 14.07 -13.70
C GLY A 278 1.58 13.36 -13.30
N PHE A 279 2.48 13.17 -14.26
CA PHE A 279 3.81 12.63 -14.06
C PHE A 279 4.83 13.73 -14.27
N ILE A 280 5.61 14.05 -13.25
CA ILE A 280 6.75 14.96 -13.36
C ILE A 280 8.02 14.19 -13.05
N ALA A 281 9.02 14.32 -13.91
CA ALA A 281 10.28 13.60 -13.75
C ALA A 281 11.50 14.46 -14.08
N ALA A 282 12.65 14.08 -13.53
CA ALA A 282 13.94 14.53 -14.04
C ALA A 282 14.17 13.90 -15.41
N LYS A 283 14.25 14.74 -16.46
CA LYS A 283 14.20 14.30 -17.86
C LYS A 283 15.30 13.28 -18.20
N ASP A 284 16.49 13.48 -17.64
CA ASP A 284 17.66 12.67 -17.93
C ASP A 284 17.61 11.29 -17.21
N GLU A 285 16.91 11.22 -16.06
CA GLU A 285 16.80 9.98 -15.24
C GLU A 285 15.57 9.13 -15.60
N VAL A 286 14.52 9.77 -16.11
CA VAL A 286 13.29 9.09 -16.54
C VAL A 286 13.00 9.44 -18.01
N PRO A 287 13.81 8.94 -18.95
CA PRO A 287 13.61 9.21 -20.37
C PRO A 287 12.28 8.66 -20.87
N LYS A 288 11.67 9.36 -21.84
CA LYS A 288 10.43 8.94 -22.53
C LYS A 288 9.24 8.77 -21.57
N LEU A 289 9.02 9.78 -20.73
CA LEU A 289 7.91 9.81 -19.76
C LEU A 289 6.52 9.69 -20.41
N ASP A 290 6.38 10.08 -21.68
CA ASP A 290 5.20 9.83 -22.51
C ASP A 290 4.88 8.33 -22.64
N LYS A 291 5.91 7.49 -22.79
CA LYS A 291 5.75 6.03 -22.83
C LYS A 291 5.34 5.47 -21.48
N PHE A 292 5.81 6.07 -20.38
CA PHE A 292 5.36 5.70 -19.03
C PHE A 292 3.85 5.88 -18.86
N ALA A 293 3.27 6.95 -19.41
CA ALA A 293 1.81 7.15 -19.41
C ALA A 293 1.07 6.04 -20.17
N GLY A 294 1.63 5.56 -21.29
CA GLY A 294 1.10 4.39 -22.00
C GLY A 294 1.22 3.09 -21.19
N MET A 295 2.32 2.91 -20.47
CA MET A 295 2.52 1.76 -19.57
C MET A 295 1.56 1.78 -18.38
N LEU A 296 1.19 2.97 -17.87
CA LEU A 296 0.15 3.12 -16.86
C LEU A 296 -1.20 2.63 -17.39
N ARG A 297 -1.61 3.07 -18.59
CA ARG A 297 -2.85 2.60 -19.22
C ARG A 297 -2.85 1.08 -19.43
N ALA A 298 -1.75 0.53 -19.91
CA ALA A 298 -1.60 -0.92 -20.09
C ALA A 298 -1.66 -1.69 -18.76
N ALA A 299 -1.08 -1.15 -17.69
CA ALA A 299 -1.17 -1.74 -16.36
C ALA A 299 -2.60 -1.68 -15.81
N HIS A 300 -3.34 -0.61 -16.06
CA HIS A 300 -4.76 -0.52 -15.67
C HIS A 300 -5.61 -1.55 -16.41
N GLU A 301 -5.43 -1.65 -17.74
CA GLU A 301 -6.15 -2.62 -18.56
C GLU A 301 -5.86 -4.07 -18.14
N GLU A 302 -4.63 -4.38 -17.72
CA GLU A 302 -4.29 -5.69 -17.16
C GLU A 302 -5.11 -6.02 -15.92
N LEU A 303 -5.28 -5.06 -15.00
CA LEU A 303 -6.11 -5.23 -13.79
C LEU A 303 -7.59 -5.38 -14.15
N ARG A 304 -8.08 -4.58 -15.11
CA ARG A 304 -9.44 -4.67 -15.62
C ARG A 304 -9.74 -6.03 -16.24
N ALA A 305 -8.87 -6.50 -17.12
CA ALA A 305 -9.01 -7.78 -17.80
C ALA A 305 -8.98 -8.96 -16.82
N LEU A 306 -8.27 -8.85 -15.70
CA LEU A 306 -8.34 -9.86 -14.63
C LEU A 306 -9.69 -9.86 -13.93
N ALA A 307 -10.22 -8.69 -13.59
CA ALA A 307 -11.53 -8.59 -12.96
C ALA A 307 -12.63 -9.22 -13.84
N VAL A 308 -12.63 -8.90 -15.14
CA VAL A 308 -13.60 -9.45 -16.11
C VAL A 308 -13.46 -10.96 -16.29
N ARG A 309 -12.23 -11.49 -16.41
CA ARG A 309 -12.00 -12.94 -16.59
C ARG A 309 -12.45 -13.75 -15.39
N THR A 310 -12.18 -13.27 -14.19
CA THR A 310 -12.62 -13.94 -12.95
C THR A 310 -14.14 -13.98 -12.87
N GLU A 311 -14.83 -12.87 -13.16
CA GLU A 311 -16.30 -12.83 -13.17
C GLU A 311 -16.92 -13.77 -14.21
N ALA A 312 -16.34 -13.83 -15.41
CA ALA A 312 -16.79 -14.76 -16.46
C ALA A 312 -16.64 -16.22 -16.01
N SER A 313 -15.49 -16.58 -15.43
CA SER A 313 -15.23 -17.92 -14.90
C SER A 313 -16.19 -18.30 -13.76
N THR A 314 -16.45 -17.39 -12.82
CA THR A 314 -17.41 -17.64 -11.72
C THR A 314 -18.85 -17.82 -12.23
N LYS A 315 -19.27 -17.05 -13.25
CA LYS A 315 -20.60 -17.22 -13.88
C LYS A 315 -20.73 -18.57 -14.57
N VAL A 316 -19.70 -19.03 -15.28
CA VAL A 316 -19.69 -20.35 -15.92
C VAL A 316 -19.74 -21.46 -14.87
N ALA A 317 -18.90 -21.39 -13.82
CA ALA A 317 -18.90 -22.37 -12.74
C ALA A 317 -20.26 -22.47 -12.02
N LYS A 318 -20.91 -21.33 -11.74
CA LYS A 318 -22.26 -21.30 -11.16
C LYS A 318 -23.31 -21.89 -12.11
N LYS A 319 -23.22 -21.61 -13.42
CA LYS A 319 -24.12 -22.17 -14.44
C LYS A 319 -23.95 -23.68 -14.64
N VAL A 320 -22.74 -24.20 -14.45
CA VAL A 320 -22.48 -25.65 -14.49
C VAL A 320 -23.01 -26.31 -13.21
N ALA A 321 -22.77 -25.72 -12.04
CA ALA A 321 -23.27 -26.23 -10.76
C ALA A 321 -24.81 -26.26 -10.68
N THR A 322 -25.52 -25.32 -11.31
CA THR A 322 -26.99 -25.32 -11.38
C THR A 322 -27.57 -26.26 -12.44
N ARG A 323 -26.74 -26.84 -13.31
CA ARG A 323 -27.17 -27.80 -14.34
C ARG A 323 -26.91 -29.26 -13.97
N THR A 324 -26.28 -29.55 -12.83
CA THR A 324 -26.14 -30.91 -12.33
C THR A 324 -27.51 -31.42 -11.86
N PRO A 325 -28.07 -32.50 -12.44
CA PRO A 325 -29.38 -32.99 -12.03
C PRO A 325 -29.29 -33.52 -10.60
N LYS A 326 -30.22 -33.07 -9.75
CA LYS A 326 -30.43 -33.60 -8.41
C LYS A 326 -30.92 -35.05 -8.57
N VAL A 327 -30.01 -36.02 -8.41
CA VAL A 327 -30.38 -37.43 -8.34
C VAL A 327 -31.17 -37.62 -7.06
N THR A 328 -32.50 -37.61 -7.18
CA THR A 328 -33.41 -38.00 -6.12
C THR A 328 -33.25 -39.51 -5.92
N LEU A 329 -32.51 -39.90 -4.88
CA LEU A 329 -32.48 -41.29 -4.40
C LEU A 329 -33.86 -41.62 -3.82
N THR A 330 -34.73 -42.21 -4.63
CA THR A 330 -35.94 -42.90 -4.15
C THR A 330 -35.51 -44.21 -3.49
N THR A 331 -35.56 -44.27 -2.17
CA THR A 331 -35.39 -45.49 -1.38
C THR A 331 -36.63 -46.37 -1.54
N SER A 332 -36.49 -47.43 -2.34
CA SER A 332 -37.44 -48.55 -2.39
C SER A 332 -37.35 -49.36 -1.09
N LYS A 333 -38.45 -49.42 -0.32
CA LYS A 333 -38.65 -50.37 0.78
C LYS A 333 -38.86 -51.76 0.18
N GLN A 334 -37.91 -52.68 0.36
CA GLN A 334 -38.12 -54.10 0.15
C GLN A 334 -38.74 -54.73 1.40
N THR A 335 -39.95 -55.26 1.23
CA THR A 335 -40.68 -56.08 2.20
C THR A 335 -40.18 -57.52 2.10
N ALA A 336 -39.59 -58.07 3.15
CA ALA A 336 -39.21 -59.48 3.22
C ALA A 336 -40.41 -60.31 3.71
N THR A 337 -40.90 -61.24 2.87
CA THR A 337 -41.91 -62.23 3.24
C THR A 337 -41.21 -63.56 3.52
N ALA A 338 -41.27 -64.03 4.76
CA ALA A 338 -40.78 -65.35 5.16
C ALA A 338 -41.76 -66.44 4.70
N THR A 339 -41.26 -67.49 4.06
CA THR A 339 -42.06 -68.70 3.76
C THR A 339 -41.35 -69.94 4.27
N THR A 340 -42.00 -70.57 5.23
CA THR A 340 -41.66 -71.80 5.93
C THR A 340 -41.68 -73.01 4.97
N LYS A 341 -40.65 -73.87 4.99
CA LYS A 341 -40.73 -75.23 4.44
C LYS A 341 -40.26 -76.27 5.46
N ARG A 342 -41.16 -77.21 5.70
CA ARG A 342 -41.16 -78.30 6.67
C ARG A 342 -40.48 -79.54 6.08
N ALA A 343 -39.77 -80.28 6.94
CA ALA A 343 -38.98 -81.46 6.64
C ALA A 343 -39.81 -82.69 6.22
N VAL A 344 -39.25 -83.52 5.34
CA VAL A 344 -39.61 -84.94 5.18
C VAL A 344 -38.31 -85.77 5.13
N LYS A 345 -38.34 -86.86 5.89
CA LYS A 345 -37.26 -87.77 6.27
C LYS A 345 -37.26 -88.99 5.34
N ARG A 346 -36.10 -89.51 4.92
CA ARG A 346 -35.89 -90.94 4.58
C ARG A 346 -34.40 -91.29 4.40
N THR A 347 -33.89 -92.13 5.30
CA THR A 347 -32.72 -93.03 5.18
C THR A 347 -33.20 -94.40 4.62
N PRO A 348 -32.38 -95.47 4.47
CA PRO A 348 -30.90 -95.63 4.38
C PRO A 348 -30.43 -96.57 3.22
N SER A 349 -29.11 -96.73 2.98
CA SER A 349 -28.44 -97.96 2.44
C SER A 349 -26.98 -97.66 2.05
N LYS A 350 -25.98 -98.06 2.87
CA LYS A 350 -25.07 -99.24 2.73
C LYS A 350 -23.87 -99.09 1.75
N THR A 351 -22.69 -99.16 2.36
CA THR A 351 -21.46 -99.91 1.97
C THR A 351 -20.99 -99.92 0.51
N ARG A 352 -19.79 -99.38 0.25
CA ARG A 352 -18.51 -100.12 0.25
C ARG A 352 -17.35 -99.13 0.24
#